data_AF-A0A840IAL6-F1
#
_entry.id   AF-A0A840IAL6-F1
#
_cell.length_a   1.000
_cell.length_b   1.000
_cell.length_c   1.000
_cell.angle_alpha   90.00
_cell.angle_beta   90.00
_cell.angle_gamma   90.00
#
_symmetry.space_group_name_H-M   'P 1'
#
loop_
_entity.id
_entity.type
_entity.pdbx_description
1 polymer ?
#
loop_
_entity_poly.entity_id
_entity_poly.type
_entity_poly.pdbx_seq_one_letter_code
_entity_poly.pdbx_strand_id
1 'polypeptide(L)'
;MRASADSSGGWKRAALLRAAAVAALAVVGLVLAFAADGTVSDVGYTLFGIAFVLALSLAFLEVGYSEDRARAREERRRRGSGPPG
;
A
#
# COMPACT_ATOMS: atom_id res chain seq x y z
N MET A 1 -31.68 6.66 4.52
CA MET A 1 -30.51 6.66 3.61
C MET A 1 -29.40 7.55 4.18
N ARG A 2 -28.50 6.98 4.99
CA ARG A 2 -27.24 7.59 5.45
C ARG A 2 -26.25 6.45 5.68
N ALA A 3 -25.42 6.14 4.70
CA ALA A 3 -24.38 5.10 4.82
C ALA A 3 -23.18 5.31 3.87
N SER A 4 -22.94 6.53 3.39
CA SER A 4 -21.98 6.79 2.29
C SER A 4 -20.77 7.66 2.67
N ALA A 5 -20.63 8.10 3.93
CA ALA A 5 -19.53 8.99 4.34
C ALA A 5 -18.34 8.30 5.06
N ASP A 6 -18.57 7.16 5.73
CA ASP A 6 -17.54 6.51 6.58
C ASP A 6 -16.50 5.66 5.82
N SER A 7 -16.77 5.30 4.56
CA SER A 7 -15.89 4.39 3.81
C SER A 7 -14.54 5.00 3.42
N SER A 8 -14.45 6.33 3.38
CA SER A 8 -13.26 7.05 2.88
C SER A 8 -12.08 7.06 3.86
N GLY A 9 -12.33 6.93 5.16
CA GLY A 9 -11.29 6.88 6.19
C GLY A 9 -10.67 5.49 6.38
N GLY A 10 -11.48 4.44 6.24
CA GLY A 10 -11.07 3.06 6.49
C GLY A 10 -9.98 2.56 5.54
N TRP A 11 -10.11 2.83 4.24
CA TRP A 11 -9.14 2.35 3.24
C TRP A 11 -7.77 3.05 3.37
N LYS A 12 -7.76 4.36 3.65
CA LYS A 12 -6.50 5.11 3.88
C LYS A 12 -5.79 4.61 5.12
N ARG A 13 -6.54 4.36 6.20
CA ARG A 13 -5.99 3.83 7.44
C ARG A 13 -5.44 2.41 7.25
N ALA A 14 -6.16 1.56 6.52
CA ALA A 14 -5.67 0.22 6.19
C ALA A 14 -4.41 0.25 5.33
N ALA A 15 -4.34 1.14 4.33
CA ALA A 15 -3.15 1.33 3.51
C ALA A 15 -1.96 1.83 4.34
N LEU A 16 -2.18 2.82 5.22
CA LEU A 16 -1.17 3.34 6.13
C LEU A 16 -0.64 2.25 7.07
N LEU A 17 -1.53 1.44 7.67
CA LEU A 17 -1.14 0.37 8.57
C LEU A 17 -0.30 -0.70 7.86
N ARG A 18 -0.63 -1.04 6.61
CA ARG A 18 0.17 -1.97 5.80
C ARG A 18 1.55 -1.40 5.50
N ALA A 19 1.62 -0.14 5.08
CA ALA A 19 2.89 0.54 4.83
C ALA A 19 3.75 0.63 6.11
N ALA A 20 3.13 0.96 7.24
CA ALA A 20 3.80 1.02 8.54
C ALA A 20 4.31 -0.37 8.98
N ALA A 21 3.53 -1.43 8.78
CA ALA A 21 3.96 -2.79 9.08
C ALA A 21 5.16 -3.23 8.23
N VAL A 22 5.17 -2.91 6.93
CA VAL A 22 6.31 -3.20 6.05
C VAL A 22 7.53 -2.37 6.45
N ALA A 23 7.36 -1.09 6.78
CA ALA A 23 8.45 -0.26 7.26
C ALA A 23 9.03 -0.78 8.59
N ALA A 24 8.18 -1.18 9.54
CA ALA A 24 8.62 -1.78 10.80
C ALA A 24 9.40 -3.09 10.55
N LEU A 25 8.93 -3.94 9.64
CA LEU A 25 9.63 -5.17 9.26
C LEU A 25 11.01 -4.87 8.65
N ALA A 26 11.10 -3.86 7.78
CA ALA A 26 12.38 -3.43 7.21
C ALA A 26 13.36 -2.95 8.30
N VAL A 27 12.88 -2.14 9.26
CA VAL A 27 13.70 -1.66 10.37
C VAL A 27 14.18 -2.81 11.24
N VAL A 28 13.30 -3.75 11.59
CA VAL A 28 13.68 -4.94 12.37
C VAL A 28 14.72 -5.79 11.62
N GLY A 29 14.52 -6.04 10.33
CA GLY A 29 15.49 -6.76 9.51
C GLY A 29 16.85 -6.06 9.46
N LEU A 30 16.86 -4.74 9.29
CA LEU A 30 18.08 -3.93 9.29
C LEU A 30 18.81 -3.98 10.64
N VAL A 31 18.07 -3.86 11.74
CA VAL A 31 18.66 -3.97 13.09
C VAL A 31 19.30 -5.34 13.28
N LEU A 32 18.61 -6.43 12.92
CA LEU A 32 19.16 -7.79 13.04
C LEU A 32 20.39 -8.01 12.15
N ALA A 33 20.40 -7.42 10.95
CA ALA A 33 21.52 -7.56 10.00
C ALA A 33 22.82 -6.95 10.55
N PHE A 34 22.74 -5.86 11.32
CA PHE A 34 23.90 -5.09 11.79
C PHE A 34 24.19 -5.22 13.29
N ALA A 35 23.25 -5.69 14.11
CA ALA A 35 23.44 -5.81 15.56
C ALA A 35 24.03 -7.16 16.01
N ALA A 36 24.11 -8.14 15.11
CA ALA A 36 24.58 -9.48 15.40
C ALA A 36 25.36 -10.07 14.21
N ASP A 37 26.19 -11.08 14.49
CA ASP A 37 26.98 -11.81 13.50
C ASP A 37 26.40 -13.22 13.22
N GLY A 38 26.85 -13.82 12.11
CA GLY A 38 26.49 -15.19 11.72
C GLY A 38 25.03 -15.32 11.29
N THR A 39 24.38 -16.43 11.67
CA THR A 39 23.01 -16.76 11.21
C THR A 39 21.98 -15.66 11.51
N VAL A 40 22.15 -14.92 12.60
CA VAL A 40 21.24 -13.81 12.93
C VAL A 40 21.35 -12.67 11.91
N SER A 41 22.56 -12.37 11.45
CA SER A 41 22.80 -11.39 10.38
C SER A 41 22.15 -11.81 9.07
N ASP A 42 22.31 -13.09 8.69
CA ASP A 42 21.69 -13.66 7.47
C ASP A 42 20.16 -13.57 7.50
N VAL A 43 19.55 -13.86 8.65
CA VAL A 43 18.11 -13.69 8.87
C VAL A 43 17.71 -12.21 8.75
N GLY A 44 18.52 -11.30 9.28
CA GLY A 44 18.31 -9.85 9.15
C GLY A 44 18.26 -9.39 7.69
N TYR A 45 19.25 -9.77 6.88
CA TYR A 45 19.27 -9.47 5.44
C TYR A 45 18.07 -10.08 4.71
N THR A 46 17.69 -11.31 5.06
CA THR A 46 16.53 -11.99 4.48
C THR A 46 15.23 -11.25 4.79
N LEU A 47 15.01 -10.86 6.06
CA LEU A 47 13.84 -10.09 6.48
C LEU A 47 13.80 -8.72 5.81
N PHE A 48 14.93 -8.04 5.72
CA PHE A 48 15.05 -6.77 5.02
C PHE A 48 14.70 -6.92 3.52
N GLY A 49 15.22 -7.95 2.85
CA GLY A 49 14.90 -8.27 1.46
C GLY A 49 13.41 -8.54 1.23
N ILE A 50 12.77 -9.30 2.12
CA ILE A 50 11.31 -9.53 2.08
C ILE A 50 10.55 -8.21 2.22
N ALA A 51 10.93 -7.38 3.20
CA ALA A 51 10.29 -6.08 3.40
C ALA A 51 10.45 -5.17 2.17
N PHE A 52 11.61 -5.21 1.50
CA PHE A 52 11.83 -4.48 0.25
C PHE A 52 10.90 -4.94 -0.88
N VAL A 53 10.76 -6.25 -1.10
CA VAL A 53 9.83 -6.79 -2.11
C VAL A 53 8.38 -6.41 -1.80
N LEU A 54 7.98 -6.46 -0.53
CA LEU A 54 6.65 -6.03 -0.08
C LEU A 54 6.44 -4.53 -0.30
N ALA A 55 7.46 -3.70 -0.05
CA ALA A 55 7.39 -2.27 -0.29
C ALA A 55 7.18 -1.95 -1.78
N LEU A 56 7.92 -2.62 -2.68
CA LEU A 56 7.71 -2.49 -4.12
C LEU A 56 6.32 -2.94 -4.54
N SER A 57 5.86 -4.08 -4.00
CA SER A 57 4.53 -4.61 -4.28
C SER A 57 3.42 -3.63 -3.85
N LEU A 58 3.58 -2.97 -2.69
CA LEU A 58 2.67 -1.91 -2.24
C LEU A 58 2.72 -0.67 -3.14
N ALA A 59 3.90 -0.29 -3.63
CA ALA A 59 4.04 0.82 -4.58
C ALA A 59 3.25 0.54 -5.87
N PHE A 60 3.41 -0.65 -6.45
CA PHE A 60 2.62 -1.07 -7.63
C PHE A 60 1.11 -1.13 -7.34
N LEU A 61 0.72 -1.59 -6.15
CA LEU A 61 -0.69 -1.62 -5.75
C LEU A 61 -1.29 -0.21 -5.70
N GLU A 62 -0.57 0.77 -5.15
CA GLU A 62 -1.04 2.16 -5.09
C GLU A 62 -1.17 2.77 -6.49
N VAL A 63 -0.25 2.45 -7.40
CA VAL A 63 -0.35 2.84 -8.82
C VAL A 63 -1.62 2.28 -9.45
N GLY A 64 -1.87 0.97 -9.30
CA GLY A 64 -3.08 0.32 -9.83
C GLY A 64 -4.36 0.96 -9.29
N TYR A 65 -4.44 1.21 -7.98
CA TYR A 65 -5.58 1.92 -7.40
C TYR A 65 -5.71 3.36 -7.89
N SER A 66 -4.60 4.04 -8.20
CA SER A 66 -4.63 5.39 -8.77
C SER A 66 -5.28 5.39 -10.16
N GLU A 67 -4.89 4.46 -11.03
CA GLU A 67 -5.44 4.31 -12.37
C GLU A 67 -6.94 3.94 -12.33
N ASP A 68 -7.32 3.00 -11.47
CA ASP A 68 -8.72 2.59 -11.31
C ASP A 68 -9.60 3.75 -10.84
N ARG A 69 -9.09 4.58 -9.92
CA ARG A 69 -9.78 5.82 -9.49
C ARG A 69 -9.91 6.83 -10.63
N ALA A 70 -8.94 6.89 -11.55
CA ALA A 70 -9.02 7.77 -12.72
C ALA A 70 -10.11 7.28 -13.70
N ARG A 71 -10.13 5.98 -14.01
CA ARG A 71 -11.16 5.36 -14.87
C ARG A 71 -12.57 5.56 -14.32
N ALA A 72 -12.77 5.33 -13.01
CA ALA A 72 -14.06 5.54 -12.36
C ALA A 72 -14.55 7.00 -12.44
N ARG A 73 -13.64 7.99 -12.44
CA ARG A 73 -13.99 9.41 -12.62
C ARG A 73 -14.39 9.70 -14.06
N GLU A 74 -13.70 9.10 -15.02
CA GLU A 74 -14.01 9.26 -16.44
C GLU A 74 -15.38 8.65 -16.78
N GLU A 75 -15.68 7.45 -16.31
CA GLU A 75 -17.00 6.82 -16.49
C GLU A 75 -18.13 7.66 -15.90
N ARG A 76 -17.93 8.25 -14.70
CA ARG A 76 -18.90 9.16 -14.09
C ARG A 76 -19.12 10.41 -14.94
N ARG A 77 -18.05 10.99 -15.49
CA ARG A 77 -18.16 12.13 -16.41
C ARG A 77 -18.97 11.76 -17.66
N ARG A 78 -18.65 10.64 -18.30
CA ARG A 78 -19.36 10.15 -19.51
C ARG A 78 -20.85 9.91 -19.24
N ARG A 79 -21.19 9.29 -18.10
CA ARG A 79 -22.60 9.05 -17.71
C ARG A 79 -23.36 10.36 -17.40
N GLY A 80 -22.70 11.35 -16.82
CA GLY A 80 -23.30 12.65 -16.51
C GLY A 80 -23.42 13.62 -17.70
N SER A 81 -22.82 13.28 -18.86
CA SER A 81 -22.84 14.11 -20.08
C SER A 81 -23.57 13.43 -21.25
N GLY A 82 -24.44 12.45 -20.96
CA GLY A 82 -25.38 11.93 -21.95
C GLY A 82 -26.26 13.05 -22.52
N PRO A 83 -26.58 13.03 -23.83
CA PRO A 83 -27.25 14.15 -24.50
C PRO A 83 -28.61 14.48 -23.85
N PRO A 84 -28.99 15.78 -23.78
CA PRO A 84 -30.35 16.15 -23.40
C PRO A 84 -31.31 15.56 -24.43
N GLY A 85 -32.26 14.76 -23.95
CA GLY A 85 -33.38 14.26 -24.75
C GLY A 85 -34.38 15.36 -25.07
#